data_AF-K1Z917-F1
#
_entry.id   AF-K1Z917-F1
#
_cell.length_a   1.000
_cell.length_b   1.000
_cell.length_c   1.000
_cell.angle_alpha   90.00
_cell.angle_beta   90.00
_cell.angle_gamma   90.00
#
_symmetry.space_group_name_H-M   'P 1'
#
loop_
_entity.id
_entity.type
_entity.pdbx_description
1 polymer ?
#
loop_
_entity_poly.entity_id
_entity_poly.type
_entity_poly.pdbx_seq_one_letter_code
_entity_poly.pdbx_strand_id
1 'polypeptide(L)' 'MPETSLVILILVIIVALAFDYINGFNDTANAIATCVSTRALSIYSAVIMAAVLNFIGAMISTKVAATIGQDIV' A
#
# COMPACT_ATOMS: atom_id res chain seq x y z
N MET A 1 -4.71 -29.32 13.82
CA MET A 1 -5.45 -28.52 14.80
C MET A 1 -5.79 -27.19 14.11
N PRO A 2 -7.03 -27.00 13.65
CA PRO A 2 -7.47 -25.81 12.91
C PRO A 2 -7.30 -24.50 13.70
N GLU A 3 -7.20 -24.58 15.03
CA GLU A 3 -6.95 -23.42 15.90
C GLU A 3 -5.61 -22.73 15.59
N THR A 4 -4.55 -23.50 15.31
CA THR A 4 -3.22 -22.93 15.04
C THR A 4 -3.19 -22.18 13.70
N SER A 5 -3.90 -22.67 12.68
CA SER A 5 -4.01 -21.98 11.39
C SER A 5 -4.74 -20.65 11.49
N LEU A 6 -5.80 -20.56 12.32
CA LEU A 6 -6.53 -19.31 12.53
C LEU A 6 -5.66 -18.27 13.25
N VAL A 7 -4.89 -18.69 14.26
CA VAL A 7 -3.96 -17.80 14.96
C VAL A 7 -2.89 -17.27 14.02
N ILE A 8 -2.29 -18.13 13.17
CA ILE A 8 -1.29 -17.72 12.18
C ILE A 8 -1.90 -16.76 11.15
N LEU A 9 -3.10 -17.04 10.65
CA LEU A 9 -3.79 -16.20 9.67
C LEU A 9 -4.04 -14.78 10.22
N ILE A 10 -4.52 -14.68 11.46
CA ILE A 10 -4.72 -13.38 12.12
C ILE A 10 -3.39 -12.63 12.23
N LEU A 11 -2.32 -13.33 12.61
CA LEU A 11 -0.99 -12.73 12.76
C LEU A 11 -0.46 -12.21 11.40
N VAL A 12 -0.61 -13.00 10.34
CA VAL A 12 -0.26 -12.60 8.97
C VAL A 12 -1.04 -11.37 8.52
N ILE A 13 -2.36 -11.32 8.77
CA ILE A 13 -3.18 -10.15 8.43
C ILE A 13 -2.68 -8.90 9.16
N ILE A 14 -2.38 -8.99 10.45
CA ILE A 14 -1.86 -7.86 11.23
C ILE A 14 -0.53 -7.36 10.65
N VAL A 15 0.39 -8.27 10.34
CA VAL A 15 1.70 -7.91 9.76
C VAL A 15 1.53 -7.31 8.37
N ALA A 16 0.66 -7.87 7.53
CA ALA A 16 0.38 -7.36 6.20
C ALA A 16 -0.20 -5.93 6.27
N LEU A 17 -1.17 -5.68 7.14
CA LEU A 17 -1.74 -4.34 7.33
C LEU A 17 -0.70 -3.33 7.85
N ALA A 18 0.17 -3.75 8.77
CA ALA A 18 1.25 -2.90 9.26
C ALA A 18 2.26 -2.57 8.15
N PHE A 19 2.62 -3.57 7.34
CA PHE A 19 3.50 -3.39 6.18
C PHE A 19 2.86 -2.43 5.17
N ASP A 20 1.61 -2.66 4.75
CA ASP A 20 0.91 -1.83 3.78
C ASP A 20 0.78 -0.37 4.25
N TYR A 21 0.52 -0.16 5.54
CA TYR A 21 0.50 1.17 6.13
C TYR A 21 1.86 1.86 5.98
N ILE A 22 2.95 1.22 6.38
CA ILE A 22 4.30 1.81 6.30
C ILE A 22 4.68 2.11 4.85
N ASN A 23 4.38 1.21 3.92
CA ASN A 23 4.64 1.43 2.49
C ASN A 23 3.81 2.60 1.94
N GLY A 24 2.52 2.67 2.28
CA GLY A 24 1.63 3.75 1.85
C GLY A 24 2.10 5.14 2.30
N PHE A 25 2.71 5.26 3.49
CA PHE A 25 3.30 6.52 3.96
C PHE A 25 4.50 6.96 3.11
N ASN A 26 5.39 6.03 2.79
CA ASN A 26 6.55 6.31 1.95
C ASN A 26 6.13 6.65 0.51
N ASP A 27 5.16 5.91 -0.04
CA ASP A 27 4.63 6.16 -1.37
C ASP A 27 3.92 7.50 -1.47
N THR A 28 3.19 7.90 -0.42
CA THR A 28 2.54 9.21 -0.37
C THR A 28 3.57 10.32 -0.49
N ALA A 29 4.70 10.24 0.21
CA ALA A 29 5.77 11.24 0.11
C ALA A 29 6.33 11.34 -1.32
N ASN A 30 6.58 10.20 -1.97
CA ASN A 30 7.06 10.14 -3.34
C ASN A 30 6.04 10.70 -4.35
N ALA A 31 4.76 10.39 -4.17
CA ALA A 31 3.68 10.80 -5.07
C ALA A 31 3.38 12.30 -5.02
N ILE A 32 3.53 12.94 -3.86
CA ILE A 32 3.17 14.35 -3.67
C ILE A 32 4.37 15.32 -3.74
N ALA A 33 5.61 14.82 -3.66
CA ALA A 33 6.81 15.66 -3.58
C ALA A 33 6.89 16.71 -4.69
N THR A 34 6.55 16.35 -5.92
CA THR A 34 6.66 17.23 -7.10
C THR A 34 5.57 18.31 -7.12
N CYS A 35 4.31 17.94 -6.92
CA CYS A 35 3.18 18.88 -6.99
C CYS A 35 3.11 19.79 -5.76
N VAL A 36 3.57 19.34 -4.60
CA VAL A 36 3.64 20.15 -3.37
C VAL A 36 4.84 21.10 -3.42
N SER A 37 6.02 20.65 -3.84
CA SER A 37 7.22 21.52 -3.94
C SER A 37 7.06 22.64 -4.97
N THR A 38 6.36 22.37 -6.07
CA THR A 38 6.01 23.38 -7.10
C THR A 38 4.80 24.24 -6.72
N ARG A 39 4.12 23.95 -5.60
CA ARG A 39 2.89 24.61 -5.16
C ARG A 39 1.73 24.49 -6.17
N ALA A 40 1.76 23.46 -7.01
CA ALA A 40 0.69 23.17 -7.96
C ALA A 40 -0.58 22.65 -7.26
N LEU A 41 -0.41 21.92 -6.16
CA LEU A 41 -1.51 21.47 -5.31
C LEU A 41 -1.29 21.82 -3.83
N SER A 42 -2.39 22.00 -3.10
CA SER A 42 -2.35 22.05 -1.64
C SER A 42 -1.97 20.69 -1.06
N ILE A 43 -1.34 20.67 0.11
CA ILE A 43 -0.92 19.43 0.78
C ILE A 43 -2.11 18.47 0.97
N TYR A 44 -3.26 18.97 1.40
CA TYR A 44 -4.46 18.15 1.59
C TYR A 44 -4.96 17.53 0.28
N SER A 45 -5.04 18.33 -0.79
CA SER A 45 -5.46 17.83 -2.11
C SER A 45 -4.50 16.78 -2.66
N ALA A 46 -3.20 16.98 -2.46
CA ALA A 46 -2.18 16.05 -2.91
C ALA A 46 -2.24 14.72 -2.13
N VAL A 47 -2.46 14.76 -0.81
CA VAL A 47 -2.62 13.55 0.02
C VAL A 47 -3.87 12.77 -0.38
N ILE A 48 -5.00 13.45 -0.59
CA ILE A 48 -6.25 12.79 -1.03
C ILE A 48 -6.05 12.13 -2.41
N MET A 49 -5.41 12.85 -3.35
CA MET A 49 -5.05 12.30 -4.65
C MET A 49 -4.17 11.06 -4.52
N ALA A 50 -3.10 11.12 -3.72
CA ALA A 50 -2.21 9.99 -3.51
C ALA A 50 -2.94 8.78 -2.92
N ALA A 51 -3.77 8.98 -1.89
CA ALA A 51 -4.54 7.91 -1.27
C ALA A 51 -5.51 7.23 -2.26
N VAL A 52 -6.26 8.03 -3.04
CA VAL A 52 -7.21 7.50 -4.03
C VAL A 52 -6.48 6.73 -5.14
N LEU A 53 -5.42 7.30 -5.70
CA LEU A 53 -4.70 6.67 -6.80
C LEU A 53 -3.93 5.41 -6.36
N ASN A 54 -3.35 5.42 -5.15
CA ASN A 54 -2.65 4.25 -4.60
C ASN A 54 -3.66 3.11 -4.34
N PHE A 55 -4.84 3.41 -3.79
CA PHE A 55 -5.91 2.42 -3.60
C PHE A 55 -6.43 1.85 -4.93
N ILE A 56 -6.71 2.70 -5.93
CA ILE A 56 -7.14 2.25 -7.26
C ILE A 56 -6.06 1.38 -7.91
N GLY A 57 -4.78 1.78 -7.80
CA GLY A 57 -3.65 1.01 -8.29
C GLY A 57 -3.60 -0.39 -7.68
N ALA A 58 -3.80 -0.50 -6.36
CA ALA A 58 -3.86 -1.77 -5.65
C ALA A 58 -5.04 -2.66 -6.11
N MET A 59 -6.21 -2.08 -6.40
CA MET A 59 -7.36 -2.85 -6.88
C MET A 59 -7.19 -3.40 -8.31
N ILE A 60 -6.45 -2.70 -9.16
CA ILE A 60 -6.25 -3.08 -10.56
C ILE A 60 -5.01 -3.98 -10.73
N SER A 61 -4.00 -3.82 -9.87
CA SER A 61 -2.71 -4.50 -9.99
C SER A 61 -2.68 -5.83 -9.24
N THR A 62 -3.12 -6.90 -9.90
CA THR A 62 -2.98 -8.28 -9.39
C THR A 62 -1.76 -9.01 -9.95
N LYS A 63 -1.23 -8.55 -11.09
CA LYS A 63 -0.10 -9.17 -11.79
C LYS A 63 1.20 -9.12 -10.98
N VAL A 64 1.51 -7.98 -10.36
CA VAL A 64 2.74 -7.85 -9.56
C VAL A 64 2.68 -8.75 -8.32
N ALA A 65 1.52 -8.82 -7.66
CA ALA A 65 1.32 -9.72 -6.51
C ALA A 65 1.50 -11.20 -6.91
N ALA A 66 0.98 -11.60 -8.08
CA ALA A 66 1.16 -12.95 -8.61
C ALA A 66 2.64 -13.27 -8.90
N THR A 67 3.39 -12.35 -9.50
CA THR A 67 4.83 -12.51 -9.77
C THR A 67 5.63 -12.65 -8.47
N ILE A 68 5.39 -11.79 -7.48
CA ILE A 68 6.09 -11.86 -6.19
C ILE A 68 5.80 -13.18 -5.48
N GLY A 69 4.56 -13.68 -5.55
CA GLY A 69 4.17 -14.93 -4.91
C GLY A 69 4.62 -16.22 -5.61
N GLN A 70 5.05 -16.16 -6.88
CA GLN A 70 5.45 -17.33 -7.66
C GLN A 70 6.96 -17.37 -7.94
N ASP A 71 7.60 -16.22 -8.19
CA ASP A 71 8.97 -16.17 -8.74
C ASP A 71 10.05 -15.74 -7.72
N ILE A 72 9.66 -15.24 -6.53
CA ILE A 72 10.60 -14.72 -5.51
C ILE A 72 10.64 -15.58 -4.23
N VAL A 73 9.63 -16.43 -4.00
CA VAL A 73 9.54 -17.32 -2.82
C VAL A 73 9.85 -18.76 -3.20
#